data_AF-A0A955KJS9-F1
#
_entry.id   AF-A0A955KJS9-F1
#
_cell.length_a   1.000
_cell.length_b   1.000
_cell.length_c   1.000
_cell.angle_alpha   90.00
_cell.angle_beta   90.00
_cell.angle_gamma   90.00
#
_symmetry.space_group_name_H-M   'P 1'
#
loop_
_entity.id
_entity.type
_entity.pdbx_description
1 polymer ?
#
loop_
_entity_poly.entity_id
_entity_poly.type
_entity_poly.pdbx_seq_one_letter_code
_entity_poly.pdbx_strand_id
1 'polypeptide(L)' 'MFTLTTKDLSETVTLKNLPTLRQTFFVGSVVIMLGYVLEDVYPITHYLPLLPAIGLMVSALTGFCPMAYFLQKLPWNKVE' A
#
# COMPACT_ATOMS: atom_id res chain seq x y z
N MET A 1 20.62 2.60 -2.38
CA MET A 1 20.62 3.83 -1.56
C MET A 1 20.65 4.97 -2.56
N PHE A 2 19.66 5.86 -2.55
CA PHE A 2 19.59 6.98 -3.49
C PHE A 2 19.61 8.28 -2.71
N THR A 3 20.36 9.25 -3.20
CA THR A 3 20.49 10.58 -2.58
C THR A 3 19.49 11.50 -3.27
N LEU A 4 18.46 11.94 -2.56
CA LEU A 4 17.51 12.92 -3.11
C LEU A 4 18.05 14.31 -2.80
N THR A 5 18.54 15.01 -3.82
CA THR A 5 18.96 16.40 -3.72
C THR A 5 17.80 17.28 -4.16
N THR A 6 17.10 17.88 -3.20
CA THR A 6 16.23 19.03 -3.44
C THR A 6 17.02 20.32 -3.26
N LYS A 7 16.49 21.48 -3.69
CA LYS A 7 17.21 22.77 -3.68
C LYS A 7 17.86 23.11 -2.32
N ASP A 8 17.32 22.61 -1.21
CA ASP A 8 17.79 22.91 0.14
C ASP A 8 17.98 21.68 1.05
N LEU A 9 17.76 20.45 0.58
CA LEU A 9 17.86 19.23 1.41
C LEU A 9 18.44 18.05 0.63
N SER A 10 19.49 17.44 1.18
CA SER A 10 20.09 16.20 0.68
C SER A 10 19.97 15.11 1.74
N GLU A 11 18.92 14.30 1.63
CA GLU A 11 18.70 13.15 2.52
C GLU A 11 19.01 11.82 1.81
N THR A 12 19.71 10.94 2.53
CA THR A 12 19.98 9.57 2.09
C THR A 12 18.84 8.67 2.54
N VAL A 13 17.90 8.38 1.64
CA VAL A 13 16.73 7.56 1.97
C VAL A 13 17.00 6.10 1.61
N THR A 14 16.92 5.21 2.60
CA THR A 14 17.04 3.77 2.39
C THR A 14 15.74 3.20 1.83
N LEU A 15 15.68 3.01 0.50
CA LEU A 15 14.54 2.45 -0.24
C LEU A 15 14.31 0.94 -0.03
N LYS A 16 14.75 0.34 1.10
CA LYS A 16 14.65 -1.12 1.32
C LYS A 16 13.19 -1.62 1.20
N ASN A 17 12.21 -0.77 1.51
CA ASN A 17 10.78 -1.09 1.49
C ASN A 17 10.00 -0.47 0.32
N LEU A 18 10.66 0.22 -0.63
CA LEU A 18 9.96 0.83 -1.75
C LEU A 18 9.20 -0.15 -2.66
N PRO A 19 9.75 -1.33 -3.03
CA PRO A 19 9.01 -2.28 -3.86
C PRO A 19 7.76 -2.79 -3.14
N THR A 20 7.87 -3.08 -1.84
CA THR A 20 6.75 -3.50 -0.99
C THR A 20 5.67 -2.43 -0.92
N LEU A 21 6.08 -1.15 -0.77
CA LEU A 21 5.15 -0.02 -0.73
C LEU A 21 4.36 0.12 -2.05
N ARG A 22 5.03 -0.04 -3.20
CA ARG A 22 4.36 -0.04 -4.51
C ARG A 22 3.37 -1.20 -4.64
N GLN A 23 3.73 -2.37 -4.14
CA GLN A 23 2.86 -3.54 -4.11
C GLN A 23 1.60 -3.28 -3.29
N THR A 24 1.71 -2.62 -2.14
CA THR A 24 0.55 -2.22 -1.33
C THR A 24 -0.44 -1.36 -2.10
N PHE A 25 0.04 -0.33 -2.81
CA PHE A 25 -0.83 0.55 -3.60
C PHE A 25 -1.47 -0.20 -4.79
N PHE A 26 -0.72 -1.08 -5.44
CA PHE A 26 -1.25 -1.92 -6.52
C PHE A 26 -2.36 -2.84 -6.02
N VAL A 27 -2.12 -3.58 -4.93
CA VAL A 27 -3.15 -4.48 -4.38
C VAL A 27 -4.36 -3.70 -3.87
N GLY A 28 -4.15 -2.57 -3.18
CA GLY A 28 -5.23 -1.72 -2.68
C GLY A 28 -6.12 -1.18 -3.81
N SER A 29 -5.52 -0.71 -4.91
CA SER A 29 -6.28 -0.22 -6.08
C SER A 29 -7.03 -1.33 -6.80
N VAL A 30 -6.46 -2.54 -6.92
CA VAL A 30 -7.14 -3.71 -7.50
C VAL A 30 -8.37 -4.09 -6.67
N VAL A 31 -8.29 -4.07 -5.34
CA VAL A 31 -9.44 -4.38 -4.46
C VAL A 31 -10.56 -3.35 -4.62
N ILE A 32 -10.22 -2.05 -4.75
CA ILE A 32 -11.20 -0.99 -4.98
C ILE A 32 -11.88 -1.17 -6.33
N MET A 33 -11.10 -1.39 -7.40
CA MET A 33 -11.62 -1.65 -8.75
C MET A 33 -12.52 -2.89 -8.78
N LEU A 34 -12.11 -3.98 -8.13
CA LEU A 34 -12.91 -5.19 -8.03
C LEU A 34 -14.22 -4.94 -7.29
N GLY A 35 -14.20 -4.22 -6.17
CA GLY A 35 -15.40 -3.90 -5.41
C GLY A 35 -16.44 -3.12 -6.23
N TYR A 36 -15.97 -2.16 -7.02
CA TYR A 36 -16.80 -1.35 -7.91
C TYR A 36 -17.35 -2.17 -9.10
N VAL A 37 -16.51 -2.96 -9.77
CA VAL A 37 -16.95 -3.77 -10.93
C VAL A 37 -17.91 -4.89 -10.51
N LEU A 38 -17.72 -5.47 -9.31
CA LEU A 38 -18.63 -6.52 -8.81
C LEU A 38 -19.93 -5.97 -8.21
N GLU A 39 -20.03 -4.66 -7.97
CA GLU A 39 -21.21 -4.04 -7.33
C GLU A 39 -22.50 -4.33 -8.13
N ASP A 40 -22.42 -4.33 -9.46
CA ASP A 40 -23.55 -4.62 -10.35
C ASP A 40 -24.08 -6.05 -10.23
N VAL A 41 -23.23 -7.00 -9.84
CA VAL A 41 -23.60 -8.43 -9.72
C VAL A 41 -23.92 -8.82 -8.29
N TYR A 42 -23.22 -8.22 -7.32
CA TYR A 42 -23.34 -8.52 -5.90
C TYR A 42 -23.35 -7.21 -5.10
N PRO A 43 -24.52 -6.66 -4.72
CA PRO A 43 -24.59 -5.36 -4.04
C PRO A 43 -23.86 -5.32 -2.68
N ILE A 44 -23.56 -6.49 -2.10
CA ILE A 44 -22.77 -6.59 -0.87
C ILE A 44 -21.29 -6.20 -1.08
N THR A 45 -20.77 -6.20 -2.31
CA THR A 45 -19.38 -5.84 -2.60
C THR A 45 -19.14 -4.34 -2.57
N HIS A 46 -20.19 -3.51 -2.43
CA HIS A 46 -20.07 -2.07 -2.18
C HIS A 46 -19.25 -1.77 -0.91
N TYR A 47 -19.25 -2.67 0.08
CA TYR A 47 -18.45 -2.53 1.31
C TYR A 47 -16.99 -2.96 1.15
N LEU A 48 -16.62 -3.60 0.03
CA LEU A 48 -15.28 -4.15 -0.20
C LEU A 48 -14.19 -3.05 -0.32
N PRO A 49 -14.42 -1.92 -1.03
CA PRO A 49 -13.48 -0.80 -1.08
C PRO A 49 -13.28 -0.10 0.27
N LEU A 50 -14.21 -0.27 1.21
CA LEU A 50 -14.14 0.32 2.54
C LEU A 50 -12.93 -0.22 3.34
N LEU A 51 -12.55 -1.48 3.09
CA LEU A 51 -11.45 -2.14 3.78
C LEU A 51 -10.07 -1.51 3.47
N PRO A 52 -9.64 -1.34 2.20
CA PRO A 52 -8.41 -0.61 1.89
C PRO A 52 -8.51 0.88 2.25
N ALA A 53 -9.70 1.49 2.21
CA ALA A 53 -9.89 2.89 2.63
C ALA A 53 -9.57 3.10 4.13
N ILE A 54 -10.08 2.23 5.01
CA ILE A 54 -9.77 2.26 6.44
C ILE A 54 -8.28 2.02 6.68
N GLY A 55 -7.70 1.03 5.99
CA GLY A 55 -6.27 0.72 6.09
C GLY A 55 -5.38 1.90 5.69
N LEU A 56 -5.75 2.61 4.63
CA LEU A 56 -5.08 3.84 4.20
C LEU A 56 -5.21 4.96 5.24
N MET A 57 -6.39 5.13 5.82
CA MET A 57 -6.64 6.15 6.84
C MET A 57 -5.81 5.91 8.11
N VAL A 58 -5.74 4.66 8.58
CA VAL A 58 -4.85 4.26 9.69
C VAL A 58 -3.39 4.53 9.34
N SER A 59 -2.97 4.22 8.11
CA SER A 59 -1.59 4.46 7.67
C SER A 59 -1.23 5.94 7.60
N ALA A 60 -2.17 6.80 7.21
CA ALA A 60 -1.96 8.24 7.17
C ALA A 60 -1.82 8.83 8.58
N LEU A 61 -2.58 8.33 9.55
CA LEU A 61 -2.56 8.81 10.94
C LEU A 61 -1.37 8.30 11.74
N THR A 62 -0.96 7.05 11.53
CA THR A 62 0.04 6.37 12.38
C THR A 62 1.40 6.18 11.71
N GLY A 63 1.50 6.38 10.39
CA GLY A 63 2.66 5.97 9.59
C GLY A 63 2.78 4.45 9.42
N PHE A 64 1.89 3.66 10.01
CA PHE A 64 1.90 2.20 9.93
C PHE A 64 0.93 1.71 8.85
N CYS A 65 1.47 1.11 7.79
CA CYS A 65 0.66 0.46 6.76
C CYS A 65 0.50 -1.03 7.08
N PRO A 66 -0.67 -1.50 7.56
CA PRO A 66 -0.87 -2.89 7.95
C PRO A 66 -0.66 -3.85 6.78
N MET A 67 -1.08 -3.44 5.59
CA MET A 67 -0.91 -4.23 4.38
C MET A 67 0.58 -4.39 4.01
N ALA A 68 1.39 -3.34 4.17
CA ALA A 68 2.84 -3.42 3.94
C ALA A 68 3.52 -4.38 4.94
N TYR A 69 3.06 -4.38 6.19
CA TYR A 69 3.55 -5.32 7.21
C TYR A 69 3.25 -6.78 6.84
N PHE A 70 2.05 -7.08 6.32
CA PHE A 70 1.74 -8.42 5.82
C PHE A 70 2.59 -8.81 4.60
N LEU A 71 2.77 -7.89 3.65
CA LEU A 71 3.57 -8.13 2.44
C LEU A 71 5.06 -8.36 2.75
N GLN A 72 5.62 -7.67 3.75
CA GLN A 72 7.00 -7.89 4.21
C GLN A 72 7.22 -9.29 4.79
N LYS A 73 6.17 -9.90 5.34
CA LYS A 73 6.25 -11.24 5.95
C LYS A 73 6.22 -12.36 4.91
N LEU A 74 5.75 -12.08 3.70
CA LEU A 74 5.69 -13.06 2.61
C LEU A 74 7.11 -13.46 2.16
N PRO A 75 7.33 -14.75 1.83
CA PRO A 75 8.65 -15.28 1.51
C PRO A 75 9.29 -14.60 0.28
N TRP A 76 8.47 -14.08 -0.64
CA TRP A 76 8.93 -13.40 -1.85
C TRP A 76 9.53 -12.00 -1.61
N ASN A 77 9.27 -11.39 -0.44
CA ASN A 77 9.73 -10.03 -0.12
C ASN A 77 10.82 -10.02 0.97
N LYS A 78 11.28 -11.20 1.40
CA LYS A 78 12.47 -11.35 2.25
C LYS A 78 13.69 -11.26 1.35
N VAL A 79 14.20 -10.04 1.19
CA VAL A 79 15.59 -9.87 0.74
C VAL A 79 16.46 -10.35 1.89
N GLU A 80 17.25 -11.39 1.63
CA GLU A 80 18.30 -11.90 2.51
C GLU A 80 19.17 -10.76 3.09
#